data_AF-A0A1I0WQU8-F1
#
_entry.id   AF-A0A1I0WQU8-F1
#
_cell.length_a   1.000
_cell.length_b   1.000
_cell.length_c   1.000
_cell.angle_alpha   90.00
_cell.angle_beta   90.00
_cell.angle_gamma   90.00
#
_symmetry.space_group_name_H-M   'P 1'
#
loop_
_entity.id
_entity.type
_entity.pdbx_description
1 polymer ?
#
loop_
_entity_poly.entity_id
_entity_poly.type
_entity_poly.pdbx_seq_one_letter_code
_entity_poly.pdbx_strand_id
1 'polypeptide(L)'
;MAELVSLAEGVARLVRDGDTVALEGFTHLIPVAAGHEIIRQGRRELTLVRMTPDIVYDQLIGAGCARKLVFSWGGNPGVGSLHRFRDAVQHAWPAPLEIEEHSHAGMANRYVAGASGLPFAVLRGYSGTDLPAQTATIKQITCPFTGERLAAVPALNPDVSIIHAQRADRDGNVQLWGLTGVQKEAVLAARRSLITVEEIVDDLTPVPGGMVLPGWALTCVAEVPRGAYPSYAQGYYERDNGYYQDWDAIGRDRDAFTRWVNDHVLAGTTAGGAR
;
A
#
# COMPACT_ATOMS: atom_id res chain seq x y z
N MET A 1 -3.41 18.70 -12.85
CA MET A 1 -4.72 18.01 -12.74
C MET A 1 -4.44 16.54 -13.02
N ALA A 2 -5.11 15.63 -12.32
CA ALA A 2 -4.84 14.21 -12.42
C ALA A 2 -5.22 13.71 -13.82
N GLU A 3 -4.38 12.85 -14.41
CA GLU A 3 -4.68 12.25 -15.70
C GLU A 3 -5.51 10.96 -15.51
N LEU A 4 -6.62 10.85 -16.24
CA LEU A 4 -7.39 9.61 -16.30
C LEU A 4 -6.67 8.64 -17.26
N VAL A 5 -6.29 7.48 -16.75
CA VAL A 5 -5.50 6.47 -17.47
C VAL A 5 -6.03 5.07 -17.24
N SER A 6 -5.62 4.11 -18.07
CA SER A 6 -5.82 2.69 -17.73
C SER A 6 -4.91 2.28 -16.56
N LEU A 7 -5.27 1.22 -15.82
CA LEU A 7 -4.43 0.69 -14.75
C LEU A 7 -3.02 0.33 -15.24
N ALA A 8 -2.93 -0.37 -16.38
CA ALA A 8 -1.66 -0.77 -16.98
C ALA A 8 -0.79 0.43 -17.34
N GLU A 9 -1.38 1.46 -17.96
CA GLU A 9 -0.66 2.69 -18.28
C GLU A 9 -0.20 3.43 -17.01
N GLY A 10 -1.08 3.56 -16.02
CA GLY A 10 -0.76 4.21 -14.74
C GLY A 10 0.41 3.55 -14.03
N VAL A 11 0.39 2.21 -13.89
CA VAL A 11 1.51 1.47 -13.30
C VAL A 11 2.77 1.59 -14.16
N ALA A 12 2.64 1.52 -15.49
CA ALA A 12 3.80 1.58 -16.39
C ALA A 12 4.53 2.92 -16.36
N ARG A 13 3.78 4.02 -16.24
CA ARG A 13 4.30 5.39 -16.16
C ARG A 13 4.90 5.71 -14.80
N LEU A 14 4.24 5.25 -13.74
CA LEU A 14 4.52 5.73 -12.38
C LEU A 14 5.46 4.81 -11.62
N VAL A 15 5.33 3.48 -11.73
CA VAL A 15 6.16 2.54 -10.95
C VAL A 15 7.39 2.14 -11.74
N ARG A 16 8.58 2.39 -11.17
CA ARG A 16 9.88 2.04 -11.74
C ARG A 16 10.61 1.07 -10.83
N ASP A 17 11.49 0.27 -11.40
CA ASP A 17 12.37 -0.58 -10.60
C ASP A 17 13.23 0.28 -9.68
N GLY A 18 13.42 -0.16 -8.44
CA GLY A 18 14.15 0.62 -7.43
C GLY A 18 13.29 1.62 -6.64
N ASP A 19 12.06 1.93 -7.08
CA ASP A 19 11.21 2.91 -6.40
C ASP A 19 10.83 2.47 -4.98
N THR A 20 10.62 3.46 -4.11
CA THR A 20 9.86 3.29 -2.87
C THR A 20 8.37 3.38 -3.17
N VAL A 21 7.65 2.27 -3.00
CA VAL A 21 6.25 2.12 -3.41
C VAL A 21 5.37 1.82 -2.21
N ALA A 22 4.40 2.68 -1.95
CA ALA A 22 3.37 2.47 -0.93
C ALA A 22 2.04 2.09 -1.59
N LEU A 23 1.52 0.92 -1.27
CA LEU A 23 0.13 0.52 -1.53
C LEU A 23 -0.61 0.57 -0.20
N GLU A 24 -1.46 1.57 0.01
CA GLU A 24 -2.10 1.82 1.31
C GLU A 24 -3.63 1.64 1.26
N GLY A 25 -4.15 1.21 2.41
CA GLY A 25 -5.54 0.86 2.71
C GLY A 25 -5.57 0.23 4.11
N PHE A 26 -6.73 0.08 4.73
CA PHE A 26 -6.81 -0.46 6.09
C PHE A 26 -7.95 -1.46 6.24
N THR A 27 -7.70 -2.72 5.86
CA THR A 27 -8.74 -3.78 5.65
C THR A 27 -9.77 -3.45 4.56
N HIS A 28 -9.95 -2.16 4.28
CA HIS A 28 -10.80 -1.46 3.35
C HIS A 28 -9.92 -0.80 2.27
N LEU A 29 -10.38 -0.78 1.02
CA LEU A 29 -9.74 -0.07 -0.10
C LEU A 29 -8.25 -0.40 -0.31
N ILE A 30 -7.85 -1.65 -0.08
CA ILE A 30 -6.48 -2.08 -0.37
C ILE A 30 -6.34 -2.22 -1.90
N PRO A 31 -5.41 -1.54 -2.58
CA PRO A 31 -5.36 -1.52 -4.06
C PRO A 31 -4.74 -2.81 -4.64
N VAL A 32 -5.44 -3.94 -4.49
CA VAL A 32 -4.96 -5.27 -4.88
C VAL A 32 -4.70 -5.38 -6.38
N ALA A 33 -5.62 -4.85 -7.20
CA ALA A 33 -5.47 -4.87 -8.66
C ALA A 33 -4.18 -4.16 -9.13
N ALA A 34 -3.78 -3.07 -8.45
CA ALA A 34 -2.53 -2.38 -8.75
C ALA A 34 -1.31 -3.21 -8.37
N GLY A 35 -1.34 -3.93 -7.24
CA GLY A 35 -0.29 -4.89 -6.87
C GLY A 35 -0.14 -6.02 -7.90
N HIS A 36 -1.25 -6.56 -8.40
CA HIS A 36 -1.23 -7.55 -9.48
C HIS A 36 -0.64 -6.98 -10.78
N GLU A 37 -0.95 -5.74 -11.13
CA GLU A 37 -0.38 -5.09 -12.32
C GLU A 37 1.13 -4.85 -12.17
N ILE A 38 1.61 -4.49 -10.99
CA ILE A 38 3.06 -4.39 -10.70
C ILE A 38 3.76 -5.73 -10.94
N ILE A 39 3.17 -6.84 -10.48
CA ILE A 39 3.69 -8.20 -10.72
C ILE A 39 3.70 -8.51 -12.22
N ARG A 40 2.59 -8.21 -12.91
CA ARG A 40 2.42 -8.47 -14.35
C ARG A 40 3.43 -7.73 -15.21
N GLN A 41 3.74 -6.48 -14.86
CA GLN A 41 4.77 -5.69 -15.54
C GLN A 41 6.19 -6.07 -15.14
N GLY A 42 6.37 -7.05 -14.24
CA GLY A 42 7.67 -7.55 -13.86
C GLY A 42 8.53 -6.51 -13.11
N ARG A 43 7.92 -5.60 -12.35
CA ARG A 43 8.68 -4.60 -11.57
C ARG A 43 9.49 -5.27 -10.47
N ARG A 44 10.70 -4.80 -10.23
CA ARG A 44 11.67 -5.41 -9.31
C ARG A 44 12.35 -4.37 -8.44
N GLU A 45 13.12 -4.86 -7.46
CA GLU A 45 13.99 -4.02 -6.64
C GLU A 45 13.23 -2.93 -5.86
N LEU A 46 11.95 -3.16 -5.55
CA LEU A 46 11.11 -2.17 -4.89
C LEU A 46 11.39 -2.11 -3.38
N THR A 47 11.37 -0.91 -2.82
CA THR A 47 11.17 -0.73 -1.38
C THR A 47 9.67 -0.62 -1.15
N LEU A 48 9.07 -1.71 -0.69
CA LEU A 48 7.64 -1.78 -0.37
C LEU A 48 7.38 -1.12 0.98
N VAL A 49 6.32 -0.31 1.06
CA VAL A 49 5.95 0.44 2.26
C VAL A 49 4.49 0.21 2.59
N ARG A 50 4.21 -0.34 3.78
CA ARG A 50 2.83 -0.44 4.27
C ARG A 50 2.76 -0.51 5.77
N MET A 51 1.79 0.18 6.37
CA MET A 51 1.56 0.05 7.81
C MET A 51 1.23 -1.40 8.23
N THR A 52 0.28 -2.02 7.53
CA THR A 52 -0.22 -3.38 7.78
C THR A 52 -0.14 -4.25 6.51
N PRO A 53 1.06 -4.66 6.03
CA PRO A 53 1.19 -5.61 4.93
C PRO A 53 0.28 -6.82 5.11
N ASP A 54 -0.44 -7.13 4.04
CA ASP A 54 -1.41 -8.23 3.94
C ASP A 54 -1.09 -9.11 2.71
N ILE A 55 -2.11 -9.81 2.21
CA ILE A 55 -2.02 -10.70 1.05
C ILE A 55 -1.38 -10.04 -0.17
N VAL A 56 -1.68 -8.79 -0.53
CA VAL A 56 -1.07 -8.21 -1.76
C VAL A 56 0.43 -7.98 -1.60
N TYR A 57 0.90 -7.74 -0.37
CA TYR A 57 2.34 -7.64 -0.10
C TYR A 57 3.00 -9.02 -0.06
N ASP A 58 2.31 -10.02 0.47
CA ASP A 58 2.76 -11.42 0.39
C ASP A 58 2.91 -11.88 -1.07
N GLN A 59 1.98 -11.47 -1.94
CA GLN A 59 2.03 -11.69 -3.38
C GLN A 59 3.21 -10.97 -4.04
N LEU A 60 3.39 -9.66 -3.78
CA LEU A 60 4.49 -8.88 -4.35
C LEU A 60 5.86 -9.43 -3.94
N ILE A 61 6.02 -9.79 -2.66
CA ILE A 61 7.25 -10.39 -2.12
C ILE A 61 7.49 -11.77 -2.76
N GLY A 62 6.48 -12.64 -2.75
CA GLY A 62 6.59 -13.99 -3.31
C GLY A 62 6.84 -14.00 -4.83
N ALA A 63 6.40 -12.96 -5.54
CA ALA A 63 6.66 -12.76 -6.97
C ALA A 63 8.03 -12.11 -7.26
N GLY A 64 8.83 -11.83 -6.22
CA GLY A 64 10.19 -11.29 -6.33
C GLY A 64 10.24 -9.79 -6.64
N CYS A 65 9.18 -9.04 -6.35
CA CYS A 65 9.14 -7.60 -6.65
C CYS A 65 9.94 -6.76 -5.62
N ALA A 66 10.10 -7.27 -4.40
CA ALA A 66 10.59 -6.51 -3.26
C ALA A 66 12.07 -6.77 -2.95
N ARG A 67 12.85 -5.70 -2.75
CA ARG A 67 14.16 -5.74 -2.10
C ARG A 67 14.03 -5.45 -0.60
N LYS A 68 13.14 -4.53 -0.21
CA LYS A 68 12.96 -4.09 1.18
C LYS A 68 11.48 -3.93 1.52
N LEU A 69 11.12 -4.17 2.78
CA LEU A 69 9.81 -3.89 3.36
C LEU A 69 9.92 -2.94 4.56
N VAL A 70 9.24 -1.80 4.51
CA VAL A 70 9.06 -0.86 5.64
C VAL A 70 7.64 -1.00 6.18
N PHE A 71 7.48 -1.42 7.43
CA PHE A 71 6.16 -1.77 7.96
C PHE A 71 6.02 -1.63 9.49
N SER A 72 4.81 -1.85 9.99
CA SER A 72 4.54 -1.83 11.44
C SER A 72 3.85 -3.09 12.00
N TRP A 73 3.20 -3.89 11.15
CA TRP A 73 2.66 -5.19 11.50
C TRP A 73 2.43 -6.01 10.23
N GLY A 74 2.75 -7.30 10.23
CA GLY A 74 2.52 -8.17 9.06
C GLY A 74 1.73 -9.42 9.41
N GLY A 75 0.66 -9.68 8.66
CA GLY A 75 -0.21 -10.83 8.90
C GLY A 75 -1.39 -10.90 7.94
N ASN A 76 -2.04 -12.06 7.90
CA ASN A 76 -3.34 -12.26 7.26
C ASN A 76 -4.43 -12.13 8.34
N PRO A 77 -5.20 -11.01 8.39
CA PRO A 77 -6.15 -10.77 9.46
C PRO A 77 -7.22 -11.86 9.58
N GLY A 78 -7.23 -12.52 10.73
CA GLY A 78 -8.18 -13.59 11.07
C GLY A 78 -7.78 -14.99 10.62
N VAL A 79 -6.62 -15.15 9.97
CA VAL A 79 -6.17 -16.46 9.45
C VAL A 79 -4.78 -16.81 9.98
N GLY A 80 -3.83 -15.88 9.91
CA GLY A 80 -2.52 -16.09 10.49
C GLY A 80 -1.39 -15.40 9.75
N SER A 81 -0.42 -16.20 9.32
CA SER A 81 0.91 -15.77 8.91
C SER A 81 0.98 -15.45 7.41
N LEU A 82 1.67 -14.37 7.04
CA LEU A 82 2.08 -14.13 5.65
C LEU A 82 3.28 -15.03 5.33
N HIS A 83 3.07 -16.03 4.49
CA HIS A 83 4.02 -17.12 4.32
C HIS A 83 5.15 -16.77 3.34
N ARG A 84 4.88 -16.00 2.27
CA ARG A 84 5.92 -15.54 1.34
C ARG A 84 6.80 -14.48 1.98
N PHE A 85 6.22 -13.56 2.76
CA PHE A 85 7.00 -12.64 3.58
C PHE A 85 7.95 -13.38 4.51
N ARG A 86 7.45 -14.37 5.25
CA ARG A 86 8.26 -15.18 6.17
C ARG A 86 9.35 -15.96 5.46
N ASP A 87 9.03 -16.57 4.33
CA ASP A 87 9.97 -17.35 3.54
C ASP A 87 11.11 -16.47 2.99
N ALA A 88 10.81 -15.23 2.61
CA ALA A 88 11.82 -14.25 2.20
C ALA A 88 12.74 -13.84 3.35
N VAL A 89 12.20 -13.61 4.55
CA VAL A 89 12.99 -13.25 5.73
C VAL A 89 13.83 -14.43 6.25
N GLN A 90 13.24 -15.62 6.30
CA GLN A 90 13.88 -16.79 6.95
C GLN A 90 14.77 -17.59 6.00
N HIS A 91 14.44 -17.64 4.71
CA HIS A 91 15.11 -18.50 3.73
C HIS A 91 15.55 -17.76 2.47
N ALA A 92 15.42 -16.43 2.42
CA ALA A 92 15.77 -15.61 1.26
C ALA A 92 15.08 -16.07 -0.05
N TRP A 93 13.84 -16.55 0.05
CA TRP A 93 13.05 -16.97 -1.10
C TRP A 93 11.87 -16.02 -1.37
N PRO A 94 11.62 -15.61 -2.63
CA PRO A 94 12.41 -15.93 -3.83
C PRO A 94 13.74 -15.16 -3.91
N ALA A 95 13.90 -14.12 -3.09
CA ALA A 95 15.11 -13.34 -2.91
C ALA A 95 15.23 -12.87 -1.45
N PRO A 96 16.42 -12.46 -0.98
CA PRO A 96 16.59 -11.81 0.32
C PRO A 96 15.70 -10.57 0.46
N LEU A 97 15.06 -10.40 1.62
CA LEU A 97 14.23 -9.24 1.92
C LEU A 97 14.79 -8.47 3.11
N GLU A 98 15.18 -7.21 2.89
CA GLU A 98 15.49 -6.30 3.98
C GLU A 98 14.21 -5.84 4.68
N ILE A 99 14.26 -5.66 6.00
CA ILE A 99 13.12 -5.17 6.77
C ILE A 99 13.48 -3.92 7.57
N GLU A 100 12.52 -3.00 7.68
CA GLU A 100 12.57 -1.87 8.61
C GLU A 100 11.24 -1.78 9.34
N GLU A 101 11.28 -2.04 10.65
CA GLU A 101 10.09 -2.09 11.48
C GLU A 101 9.91 -0.80 12.29
N HIS A 102 8.67 -0.33 12.36
CA HIS A 102 8.27 0.81 13.16
C HIS A 102 7.00 0.50 13.95
N SER A 103 6.72 1.28 14.99
CA SER A 103 5.40 1.18 15.64
C SER A 103 4.33 1.72 14.69
N HIS A 104 3.08 1.24 14.81
CA HIS A 104 1.96 1.75 14.01
C HIS A 104 1.83 3.28 14.09
N ALA A 105 1.83 3.83 15.32
CA ALA A 105 1.78 5.28 15.52
C ALA A 105 2.98 6.00 14.89
N GLY A 106 4.15 5.36 14.90
CA GLY A 106 5.34 5.85 14.25
C GLY A 106 5.19 5.96 12.74
N MET A 107 4.75 4.89 12.06
CA MET A 107 4.50 4.90 10.62
C MET A 107 3.49 5.97 10.22
N ALA A 108 2.35 6.06 10.93
CA ALA A 108 1.35 7.10 10.67
C ALA A 108 1.95 8.51 10.79
N ASN A 109 2.74 8.76 11.84
CA ASN A 109 3.34 10.08 12.05
C ASN A 109 4.41 10.40 10.98
N ARG A 110 5.16 9.39 10.48
CA ARG A 110 6.09 9.56 9.35
C ARG A 110 5.37 9.99 8.07
N TYR A 111 4.21 9.40 7.77
CA TYR A 111 3.37 9.81 6.64
C TYR A 111 2.84 11.23 6.83
N VAL A 112 2.33 11.56 8.02
CA VAL A 112 1.87 12.94 8.34
C VAL A 112 2.99 13.96 8.13
N ALA A 113 4.21 13.67 8.58
CA ALA A 113 5.36 14.55 8.36
C ALA A 113 5.66 14.72 6.86
N GLY A 114 5.64 13.62 6.09
CA GLY A 114 5.82 13.67 4.64
C GLY A 114 4.78 14.50 3.92
N ALA A 115 3.51 14.26 4.21
CA ALA A 115 2.37 15.02 3.67
C ALA A 115 2.41 16.50 4.06
N SER A 116 3.04 16.84 5.19
CA SER A 116 3.22 18.22 5.66
C SER A 116 4.47 18.89 5.11
N GLY A 117 5.28 18.21 4.29
CA GLY A 117 6.57 18.73 3.80
C GLY A 117 7.64 18.88 4.90
N LEU A 118 7.47 18.20 6.03
CA LEU A 118 8.41 18.22 7.14
C LEU A 118 9.45 17.09 6.98
N PRO A 119 10.70 17.27 7.42
CA PRO A 119 11.75 16.26 7.27
C PRO A 119 11.62 15.07 8.24
N PHE A 120 10.92 15.25 9.36
CA PHE A 120 10.73 14.21 10.37
C PHE A 120 9.48 14.49 11.22
N ALA A 121 9.00 13.45 11.88
CA ALA A 121 7.93 13.50 12.85
C ALA A 121 8.47 13.28 14.26
N VAL A 122 7.78 13.83 15.26
CA VAL A 122 8.11 13.67 16.68
C VAL A 122 6.96 13.01 17.44
N LEU A 123 7.27 12.07 18.32
CA LEU A 123 6.28 11.36 19.12
C LEU A 123 6.89 10.76 20.41
N ARG A 124 6.04 10.53 21.41
CA ARG A 124 6.41 9.81 22.65
C ARG A 124 6.54 8.29 22.46
N GLY A 125 6.05 7.77 21.32
CA GLY A 125 6.10 6.35 20.96
C GLY A 125 7.52 5.76 20.97
N TYR A 126 7.62 4.44 20.80
CA TYR A 126 8.85 3.64 20.89
C TYR A 126 9.47 3.51 22.29
N SER A 127 9.04 4.30 23.27
CA SER A 127 9.44 4.13 24.66
C SER A 127 9.03 2.74 25.16
N GLY A 128 10.00 1.96 25.66
CA GLY A 128 9.77 0.61 26.18
C GLY A 128 9.73 -0.49 25.11
N THR A 129 10.14 -0.21 23.88
CA THR A 129 10.31 -1.23 22.83
C THR A 129 11.77 -1.34 22.39
N ASP A 130 12.14 -2.48 21.79
CA ASP A 130 13.49 -2.68 21.23
C ASP A 130 13.67 -2.07 19.84
N LEU A 131 12.59 -1.56 19.21
CA LEU A 131 12.62 -0.99 17.86
C LEU A 131 13.73 0.07 17.66
N PRO A 132 14.00 1.00 18.59
CA PRO A 132 15.10 1.96 18.42
C PRO A 132 16.48 1.33 18.28
N ALA A 133 16.69 0.11 18.78
CA ALA A 133 17.95 -0.61 18.63
C ALA A 133 18.05 -1.37 17.30
N GLN A 134 16.94 -1.58 16.59
CA GLN A 134 16.87 -2.35 15.34
C GLN A 134 16.97 -1.48 14.09
N THR A 135 16.88 -0.15 14.20
CA THR A 135 16.97 0.76 13.05
C THR A 135 17.60 2.11 13.38
N ALA A 136 18.35 2.67 12.44
CA ALA A 136 18.90 4.02 12.52
C ALA A 136 17.86 5.14 12.27
N THR A 137 16.65 4.78 11.85
CA THR A 137 15.56 5.72 11.52
C THR A 137 14.72 6.12 12.74
N ILE A 138 15.10 5.70 13.95
CA ILE A 138 14.50 6.17 15.20
C ILE A 138 15.59 6.84 16.03
N LYS A 139 15.48 8.16 16.24
CA LYS A 139 16.44 8.93 17.04
C LYS A 139 15.75 9.59 18.22
N GLN A 140 16.50 9.85 19.29
CA GLN A 140 15.99 10.61 20.43
C GLN A 140 16.35 12.08 20.27
N ILE A 141 15.39 12.97 20.53
CA ILE A 141 15.60 14.42 20.57
C ILE A 141 15.06 14.99 21.89
N THR A 142 15.56 16.14 22.29
CA THR A 142 15.06 16.87 23.47
C THR A 142 14.22 18.04 23.02
N CYS A 143 12.97 18.11 23.50
CA CYS A 143 12.08 19.23 23.27
C CYS A 143 12.69 20.52 23.85
N PRO A 144 12.90 21.57 23.04
CA PRO A 144 13.53 22.80 23.52
C PRO A 144 12.64 23.62 24.46
N PHE A 145 11.32 23.37 24.48
CA PHE A 145 10.36 24.11 25.30
C PHE A 145 10.10 23.45 26.66
N THR A 146 10.19 22.12 26.75
CA THR A 146 9.81 21.35 27.95
C THR A 146 10.95 20.50 28.51
N GLY A 147 12.05 20.32 27.77
CA GLY A 147 13.13 19.40 28.13
C GLY A 147 12.78 17.92 28.00
N GLU A 148 11.57 17.57 27.55
CA GLU A 148 11.16 16.17 27.37
C GLU A 148 11.98 15.48 26.27
N ARG A 149 12.38 14.23 26.51
CA ARG A 149 12.98 13.39 25.47
C ARG A 149 11.90 12.67 24.67
N LEU A 150 11.93 12.84 23.35
CA LEU A 150 10.95 12.28 22.40
C LEU A 150 11.67 11.51 21.29
N ALA A 151 10.97 10.58 20.67
CA ALA A 151 11.43 9.94 19.45
C ALA A 151 11.21 10.88 18.25
N ALA A 152 12.19 10.93 17.36
CA ALA A 152 12.15 11.54 16.05
C ALA A 152 12.33 10.46 14.98
N VAL A 153 11.45 10.45 13.99
CA VAL A 153 11.46 9.49 12.87
C VAL A 153 11.40 10.24 11.54
N PRO A 154 12.18 9.87 10.51
CA PRO A 154 12.22 10.60 9.25
C PRO A 154 10.87 10.51 8.55
N ALA A 155 10.49 11.58 7.85
CA ALA A 155 9.28 11.58 7.03
C ALA A 155 9.34 10.43 6.01
N LEU A 156 8.17 9.83 5.77
CA LEU A 156 8.02 8.75 4.82
C LEU A 156 7.45 9.34 3.53
N ASN A 157 8.33 9.50 2.54
CA ASN A 157 8.03 10.10 1.24
C ASN A 157 8.22 9.06 0.14
N PRO A 158 7.20 8.24 -0.19
CA PRO A 158 7.30 7.27 -1.27
C PRO A 158 7.59 7.95 -2.62
N ASP A 159 8.29 7.24 -3.50
CA ASP A 159 8.42 7.66 -4.89
C ASP A 159 7.08 7.52 -5.63
N VAL A 160 6.27 6.53 -5.22
CA VAL A 160 4.90 6.30 -5.70
C VAL A 160 4.02 5.86 -4.53
N SER A 161 2.88 6.52 -4.36
CA SER A 161 1.79 6.01 -3.53
C SER A 161 0.60 5.59 -4.38
N ILE A 162 0.07 4.41 -4.08
CA ILE A 162 -1.06 3.81 -4.75
C ILE A 162 -2.14 3.55 -3.70
N ILE A 163 -3.35 4.01 -3.98
CA ILE A 163 -4.52 3.76 -3.12
C ILE A 163 -5.71 3.32 -3.98
N HIS A 164 -6.70 2.72 -3.33
CA HIS A 164 -8.01 2.54 -3.92
C HIS A 164 -9.01 3.50 -3.29
N ALA A 165 -10.00 3.94 -4.05
CA ALA A 165 -11.07 4.82 -3.61
C ALA A 165 -12.36 4.44 -4.31
N GLN A 166 -13.48 4.99 -3.86
CA GLN A 166 -14.76 4.62 -4.44
C GLN A 166 -15.01 5.37 -5.75
N ARG A 167 -14.87 6.70 -5.76
CA ARG A 167 -15.27 7.51 -6.92
C ARG A 167 -14.18 8.48 -7.35
N ALA A 168 -14.17 8.79 -8.64
CA ALA A 168 -13.55 10.01 -9.14
C ALA A 168 -14.50 10.76 -10.08
N ASP A 169 -14.24 12.04 -10.31
CA ASP A 169 -14.87 12.78 -11.41
C ASP A 169 -13.94 12.90 -12.62
N ARG A 170 -14.46 13.51 -13.69
CA ARG A 170 -13.73 13.73 -14.94
C ARG A 170 -12.59 14.74 -14.83
N ASP A 171 -12.59 15.57 -13.79
CA ASP A 171 -11.50 16.51 -13.47
C ASP A 171 -10.41 15.85 -12.62
N GLY A 172 -10.56 14.55 -12.31
CA GLY A 172 -9.59 13.76 -11.56
C GLY A 172 -9.63 14.01 -10.05
N ASN A 173 -10.67 14.65 -9.53
CA ASN A 173 -10.91 14.67 -8.08
C ASN A 173 -11.37 13.29 -7.64
N VAL A 174 -10.95 12.85 -6.46
CA VAL A 174 -11.21 11.50 -5.94
C VAL A 174 -12.00 11.61 -4.65
N GLN A 175 -13.15 10.97 -4.57
CA GLN A 175 -13.92 10.84 -3.34
C GLN A 175 -13.73 9.46 -2.70
N LEU A 176 -13.43 9.48 -1.40
CA LEU A 176 -13.31 8.28 -0.57
C LEU A 176 -13.97 8.46 0.79
N TRP A 177 -14.57 7.40 1.32
CA TRP A 177 -15.27 7.38 2.62
C TRP A 177 -15.10 6.06 3.34
N GLY A 178 -15.51 5.98 4.61
CA GLY A 178 -15.36 4.79 5.44
C GLY A 178 -14.03 4.78 6.19
N LEU A 179 -13.40 3.60 6.31
CA LEU A 179 -12.10 3.46 6.97
C LEU A 179 -10.97 3.83 6.01
N THR A 180 -10.54 5.09 6.02
CA THR A 180 -9.55 5.63 5.08
C THR A 180 -8.10 5.54 5.57
N GLY A 181 -7.90 5.27 6.86
CA GLY A 181 -6.56 5.10 7.44
C GLY A 181 -5.63 6.29 7.13
N VAL A 182 -4.45 6.00 6.57
CA VAL A 182 -3.45 7.00 6.16
C VAL A 182 -3.43 7.27 4.65
N GLN A 183 -4.47 6.86 3.91
CA GLN A 183 -4.46 6.92 2.43
C GLN A 183 -4.20 8.34 1.90
N LYS A 184 -4.83 9.36 2.51
CA LYS A 184 -4.63 10.76 2.16
C LYS A 184 -3.17 11.17 2.41
N GLU A 185 -2.64 10.91 3.59
CA GLU A 185 -1.26 11.23 3.96
C GLU A 185 -0.26 10.50 3.05
N ALA A 186 -0.50 9.24 2.72
CA ALA A 186 0.37 8.46 1.83
C ALA A 186 0.43 9.08 0.43
N VAL A 187 -0.70 9.49 -0.13
CA VAL A 187 -0.76 10.15 -1.44
C VAL A 187 -0.07 11.51 -1.41
N LEU A 188 -0.35 12.34 -0.39
CA LEU A 188 0.23 13.68 -0.29
C LEU A 188 1.73 13.67 0.04
N ALA A 189 2.23 12.62 0.70
CA ALA A 189 3.65 12.46 0.97
C ALA A 189 4.47 11.96 -0.24
N ALA A 190 3.80 11.41 -1.27
CA ALA A 190 4.49 10.80 -2.39
C ALA A 190 4.83 11.80 -3.50
N ARG A 191 5.89 11.48 -4.25
CA ARG A 191 6.26 12.25 -5.45
C ARG A 191 5.26 12.08 -6.59
N ARG A 192 4.67 10.90 -6.70
CA ARG A 192 3.70 10.49 -7.73
C ARG A 192 2.61 9.66 -7.08
N SER A 193 1.40 9.73 -7.62
CA SER A 193 0.27 8.95 -7.10
C SER A 193 -0.59 8.30 -8.18
N LEU A 194 -0.96 7.04 -7.94
CA LEU A 194 -1.95 6.32 -8.74
C LEU A 194 -3.16 6.01 -7.86
N ILE A 195 -4.32 6.53 -8.23
CA ILE A 195 -5.54 6.26 -7.50
C ILE A 195 -6.39 5.36 -8.37
N THR A 196 -6.67 4.17 -7.89
CA THR A 196 -7.67 3.30 -8.53
C THR A 196 -9.05 3.60 -7.94
N VAL A 197 -10.09 3.64 -8.76
CA VAL A 197 -11.47 3.90 -8.30
C VAL A 197 -12.45 2.85 -8.77
N GLU A 198 -13.55 2.64 -8.05
CA GLU A 198 -14.62 1.74 -8.48
C GLU A 198 -15.37 2.29 -9.70
N GLU A 199 -15.62 3.60 -9.72
CA GLU A 199 -16.33 4.26 -10.83
C GLU A 199 -15.86 5.71 -11.05
N ILE A 200 -15.94 6.18 -12.29
CA ILE A 200 -15.83 7.61 -12.63
C ILE A 200 -17.23 8.18 -12.88
N VAL A 201 -17.61 9.20 -12.11
CA VAL A 201 -18.93 9.86 -12.15
C VAL A 201 -18.83 11.28 -12.72
N ASP A 202 -19.97 11.83 -13.12
CA ASP A 202 -20.01 13.22 -13.60
C ASP A 202 -20.00 14.25 -12.44
N ASP A 203 -20.52 13.89 -11.26
CA ASP A 203 -20.56 14.76 -10.07
C ASP A 203 -20.26 13.99 -8.77
N LEU A 204 -19.39 14.55 -7.93
CA LEU A 204 -19.04 14.00 -6.62
C LEU A 204 -20.03 14.45 -5.53
N THR A 205 -21.22 13.83 -5.54
CA THR A 205 -22.21 14.04 -4.47
C THR A 205 -21.62 13.79 -3.07
N PRO A 206 -21.73 14.73 -2.11
CA PRO A 206 -21.12 14.58 -0.79
C PRO A 206 -21.61 13.35 -0.02
N VAL A 207 -20.67 12.59 0.56
CA VAL A 207 -20.96 11.43 1.41
C VAL A 207 -20.58 11.74 2.86
N PRO A 208 -21.43 11.44 3.86
CA PRO A 208 -21.10 11.64 5.27
C PRO A 208 -19.80 10.93 5.68
N GLY A 209 -18.88 11.68 6.30
CA GLY A 209 -17.55 11.17 6.69
C GLY A 209 -16.62 10.89 5.51
N GLY A 210 -17.02 11.21 4.28
CA GLY A 210 -16.17 11.17 3.10
C GLY A 210 -15.26 12.38 3.00
N MET A 211 -14.23 12.24 2.19
CA MET A 211 -13.35 13.33 1.78
C MET A 211 -13.17 13.32 0.27
N VAL A 212 -12.80 14.47 -0.29
CA VAL A 212 -12.40 14.60 -1.69
C VAL A 212 -10.93 15.01 -1.73
N LEU A 213 -10.11 14.18 -2.37
CA LEU A 213 -8.75 14.54 -2.75
C LEU A 213 -8.83 15.33 -4.06
N PRO A 214 -8.31 16.56 -4.09
CA PRO A 214 -8.44 17.38 -5.29
C PRO A 214 -7.46 16.90 -6.37
N GLY A 215 -7.91 16.85 -7.62
CA GLY A 215 -7.13 16.29 -8.74
C GLY A 215 -5.81 17.02 -9.01
N TRP A 216 -5.64 18.27 -8.58
CA TRP A 216 -4.35 18.97 -8.70
C TRP A 216 -3.26 18.41 -7.78
N ALA A 217 -3.62 17.68 -6.72
CA ALA A 217 -2.69 17.02 -5.81
C ALA A 217 -2.35 15.59 -6.24
N LEU A 218 -2.94 15.08 -7.32
CA LEU A 218 -2.85 13.70 -7.77
C LEU A 218 -2.16 13.60 -9.14
N THR A 219 -1.50 12.47 -9.42
CA THR A 219 -0.85 12.25 -10.74
C THR A 219 -1.78 11.53 -11.72
N CYS A 220 -2.23 10.32 -11.38
CA CYS A 220 -3.08 9.51 -12.25
C CYS A 220 -4.28 8.94 -11.48
N VAL A 221 -5.41 8.80 -12.18
CA VAL A 221 -6.59 8.07 -11.71
C VAL A 221 -6.94 6.99 -12.73
N ALA A 222 -7.28 5.79 -12.27
CA ALA A 222 -7.71 4.68 -13.12
C ALA A 222 -9.00 4.07 -12.60
N GLU A 223 -10.00 3.93 -13.47
CA GLU A 223 -11.22 3.17 -13.16
C GLU A 223 -10.89 1.68 -13.16
N VAL A 224 -11.06 1.04 -12.01
CA VAL A 224 -10.80 -0.37 -11.77
C VAL A 224 -11.91 -0.91 -10.87
N PRO A 225 -13.06 -1.29 -11.43
CA PRO A 225 -14.14 -1.90 -10.68
C PRO A 225 -13.64 -3.14 -9.94
N ARG A 226 -14.03 -3.27 -8.68
CA ARG A 226 -13.54 -4.28 -7.73
C ARG A 226 -12.02 -4.25 -7.52
N GLY A 227 -11.40 -3.08 -7.68
CA GLY A 227 -9.95 -2.92 -7.64
C GLY A 227 -9.35 -3.27 -6.28
N ALA A 228 -10.16 -3.26 -5.21
CA ALA A 228 -9.74 -3.67 -3.88
C ALA A 228 -9.96 -5.15 -3.53
N TYR A 229 -10.67 -5.93 -4.34
CA TYR A 229 -10.94 -7.34 -4.03
C TYR A 229 -9.62 -8.13 -3.79
N PRO A 230 -9.49 -8.94 -2.71
CA PRO A 230 -10.55 -9.44 -1.80
C PRO A 230 -10.89 -8.52 -0.61
N SER A 231 -10.18 -7.40 -0.42
CA SER A 231 -10.57 -6.36 0.53
C SER A 231 -11.90 -5.74 0.09
N TYR A 232 -12.64 -5.15 1.04
CA TYR A 232 -13.95 -4.57 0.76
C TYR A 232 -13.84 -3.10 0.33
N ALA A 233 -14.87 -2.62 -0.36
CA ALA A 233 -15.09 -1.21 -0.67
C ALA A 233 -16.49 -0.83 -0.16
N GLN A 234 -16.55 0.01 0.88
CA GLN A 234 -17.80 0.32 1.57
C GLN A 234 -18.82 0.97 0.62
N GLY A 235 -19.99 0.33 0.52
CA GLY A 235 -21.06 0.74 -0.41
C GLY A 235 -21.03 0.04 -1.77
N TYR A 236 -19.99 -0.74 -2.07
CA TYR A 236 -19.86 -1.49 -3.34
C TYR A 236 -19.91 -2.99 -3.12
N TYR A 237 -19.05 -3.53 -2.23
CA TYR A 237 -19.02 -4.97 -1.94
C TYR A 237 -18.33 -5.27 -0.60
N GLU A 238 -18.64 -6.44 -0.04
CA GLU A 238 -18.09 -6.94 1.22
C GLU A 238 -16.74 -7.62 1.07
N ARG A 239 -16.07 -7.89 2.20
CA ARG A 239 -14.78 -8.57 2.25
C ARG A 239 -14.98 -10.05 1.94
N ASP A 240 -14.16 -10.60 1.04
CA ASP A 240 -14.19 -12.03 0.74
C ASP A 240 -13.36 -12.82 1.75
N ASN A 241 -13.98 -13.15 2.89
CA ASN A 241 -13.30 -13.91 3.95
C ASN A 241 -12.87 -15.32 3.49
N GLY A 242 -13.57 -15.92 2.52
CA GLY A 242 -13.19 -17.23 1.96
C GLY A 242 -11.84 -17.14 1.27
N TYR A 243 -11.65 -16.11 0.44
CA TYR A 243 -10.36 -15.85 -0.21
C TYR A 243 -9.22 -15.71 0.81
N TYR A 244 -9.45 -14.96 1.90
CA TYR A 244 -8.42 -14.81 2.94
C TYR A 244 -8.07 -16.14 3.63
N GLN A 245 -9.04 -17.03 3.83
CA GLN A 245 -8.82 -18.36 4.39
C GLN A 245 -8.04 -19.26 3.42
N ASP A 246 -8.46 -19.30 2.15
CA ASP A 246 -7.83 -20.09 1.11
C ASP A 246 -6.37 -19.67 0.85
N TRP A 247 -6.06 -18.38 1.06
CA TRP A 247 -4.70 -17.86 0.91
C TRP A 247 -3.69 -18.55 1.82
N ASP A 248 -4.08 -19.10 2.98
CA ASP A 248 -3.12 -19.79 3.86
C ASP A 248 -2.48 -20.99 3.15
N ALA A 249 -3.26 -21.81 2.46
CA ALA A 249 -2.75 -22.97 1.73
C ALA A 249 -1.92 -22.54 0.51
N ILE A 250 -2.41 -21.55 -0.25
CA ILE A 250 -1.73 -21.01 -1.46
C ILE A 250 -0.39 -20.39 -1.08
N GLY A 251 -0.40 -19.49 -0.09
CA GLY A 251 0.76 -18.76 0.37
C GLY A 251 1.78 -19.64 1.08
N ARG A 252 1.41 -20.82 1.59
CA ARG A 252 2.35 -21.70 2.30
C ARG A 252 3.25 -22.51 1.37
N ASP A 253 2.70 -23.07 0.29
CA ASP A 253 3.44 -23.91 -0.65
C ASP A 253 4.00 -23.10 -1.83
N ARG A 254 5.29 -23.25 -2.15
CA ARG A 254 5.95 -22.42 -3.19
C ARG A 254 5.39 -22.72 -4.58
N ASP A 255 5.11 -23.99 -4.87
CA ASP A 255 4.58 -24.40 -6.17
C ASP A 255 3.13 -23.96 -6.35
N ALA A 256 2.29 -24.10 -5.31
CA ALA A 256 0.93 -23.62 -5.29
C ALA A 256 0.86 -22.11 -5.50
N PHE A 257 1.71 -21.35 -4.83
CA PHE A 257 1.82 -19.91 -5.05
C PHE A 257 2.28 -19.57 -6.46
N THR A 258 3.30 -20.26 -6.97
CA THR A 258 3.82 -20.00 -8.33
C THR A 258 2.75 -20.28 -9.39
N ARG A 259 2.00 -21.38 -9.25
CA ARG A 259 0.82 -21.67 -10.08
C ARG A 259 -0.23 -20.57 -9.95
N TRP A 260 -0.54 -20.15 -8.73
CA TRP A 260 -1.51 -19.08 -8.51
C TRP A 260 -1.12 -17.76 -9.19
N VAL A 261 0.16 -17.36 -9.11
CA VAL A 261 0.66 -16.16 -9.82
C VAL A 261 0.50 -16.32 -11.33
N ASN A 262 0.87 -17.47 -11.89
CA ASN A 262 0.74 -17.72 -13.33
C ASN A 262 -0.73 -17.67 -13.77
N ASP A 263 -1.62 -18.35 -13.05
CA ASP A 263 -3.01 -18.55 -13.45
C ASP A 263 -3.90 -17.31 -13.19
N HIS A 264 -3.67 -16.59 -12.09
CA HIS A 264 -4.54 -15.48 -11.66
C HIS A 264 -3.96 -14.09 -11.90
N VAL A 265 -2.64 -13.96 -12.03
CA VAL A 265 -1.99 -12.66 -12.26
C VAL A 265 -1.48 -12.55 -13.70
N LEU A 266 -0.74 -13.54 -14.20
CA LEU A 266 -0.08 -13.45 -15.51
C LEU A 266 -0.97 -13.87 -16.69
N ALA A 267 -1.76 -14.95 -16.56
CA ALA A 267 -2.57 -15.52 -17.65
C ALA A 267 -3.69 -14.59 -18.16
N GLY A 268 -4.06 -13.55 -17.41
CA GLY A 268 -5.00 -12.50 -17.83
C GLY A 268 -4.54 -11.68 -19.06
N THR A 269 -3.31 -11.87 -19.55
CA THR A 269 -2.80 -11.19 -20.76
C THR A 269 -3.23 -11.84 -22.08
N THR A 270 -3.85 -13.02 -22.07
CA THR A 270 -4.30 -13.71 -23.29
C THR A 270 -5.78 -13.53 -23.66
N ALA A 271 -6.54 -12.68 -22.98
CA ALA A 271 -7.95 -12.46 -23.32
C ALA A 271 -8.36 -10.98 -23.29
N GLY A 272 -8.07 -10.27 -24.38
CA GLY A 272 -9.01 -9.27 -24.86
C GLY A 272 -10.30 -9.98 -25.28
N GLY A 273 -11.28 -10.05 -24.38
CA GLY A 273 -12.56 -10.69 -24.67
C GLY A 273 -13.33 -11.03 -23.40
N ALA A 274 -14.25 -10.14 -23.04
CA ALA A 274 -15.45 -10.33 -22.22
C ALA A 274 -15.50 -11.55 -21.29
N ARG A 275 -15.58 -11.29 -19.98
CA ARG A 275 -16.47 -11.97 -19.04
C ARG A 275 -16.78 -11.06 -17.87
#